data_AF-L0A1I7-F1
#
_entry.id   AF-L0A1I7-F1
#
_cell.length_a   1.000
_cell.length_b   1.000
_cell.length_c   1.000
_cell.angle_alpha   90.00
_cell.angle_beta   90.00
_cell.angle_gamma   90.00
#
_symmetry.space_group_name_H-M   'P 1'
#
loop_
_entity.id
_entity.type
_entity.pdbx_description
1 polymer ?
#
loop_
_entity_poly.entity_id
_entity_poly.type
_entity_poly.pdbx_seq_one_letter_code
_entity_poly.pdbx_strand_id
1 'polypeptide(L)'
;MSTPDTSPHEVTLQGDRWVFVGEFPRIVAESFRRLLAEDGVVSVLRTPFQWVIYSPVIEIETGGYQGSVGLYVPKVLEARALQLLEGDG
;
A
#
# COMPACT_ATOMS: atom_id res chain seq x y z
N MET A 1 -23.23 13.90 -3.22
CA MET A 1 -22.67 12.54 -3.16
C MET A 1 -21.59 12.48 -4.22
N SER A 2 -20.36 12.81 -3.85
CA SER A 2 -19.24 12.88 -4.81
C SER A 2 -18.73 11.47 -5.03
N THR A 3 -18.71 11.04 -6.29
CA THR A 3 -18.03 9.82 -6.74
C THR A 3 -16.58 9.86 -6.26
N PRO A 4 -16.04 8.80 -5.63
CA PRO A 4 -14.62 8.77 -5.29
C PRO A 4 -13.81 8.86 -6.58
N ASP A 5 -12.94 9.85 -6.64
CA ASP A 5 -11.96 10.04 -7.71
C ASP A 5 -11.18 8.73 -7.88
N THR A 6 -11.43 8.03 -8.98
CA THR A 6 -10.87 6.70 -9.28
C THR A 6 -9.56 6.83 -10.08
N SER A 7 -8.99 8.04 -10.13
CA SER A 7 -7.69 8.26 -10.75
C SER A 7 -6.61 7.56 -9.91
N PRO A 8 -5.75 6.73 -10.51
CA PRO A 8 -4.58 6.22 -9.79
C PRO A 8 -3.72 7.42 -9.38
N HIS A 9 -3.71 7.74 -8.08
CA HIS A 9 -2.83 8.77 -7.53
C HIS A 9 -1.39 8.24 -7.61
N GLU A 10 -0.67 8.64 -8.66
CA GLU A 10 0.77 8.37 -8.81
C GLU A 10 1.59 9.35 -7.95
N VAL A 11 2.65 8.85 -7.34
CA VAL A 11 3.62 9.65 -6.57
C VAL A 11 5.04 9.26 -6.96
N THR A 12 5.97 10.20 -6.80
CA THR A 12 7.41 9.91 -6.90
C THR A 12 7.98 9.71 -5.50
N LEU A 13 8.54 8.53 -5.24
CA LEU A 13 9.21 8.19 -3.98
C LEU A 13 10.59 7.62 -4.31
N GLN A 14 11.63 8.26 -3.77
CA GLN A 14 13.04 7.89 -3.99
C GLN A 14 13.48 7.87 -5.47
N GLY A 15 12.80 8.63 -6.34
CA GLY A 15 13.09 8.69 -7.77
C GLY A 15 12.27 7.72 -8.62
N ASP A 16 11.59 6.76 -8.00
CA ASP A 16 10.70 5.82 -8.66
C ASP A 16 9.25 6.29 -8.62
N ARG A 17 8.44 5.85 -9.61
CA ARG A 17 7.00 6.09 -9.63
C ARG A 17 6.26 4.98 -8.92
N TRP A 18 5.34 5.37 -8.05
CA TRP A 18 4.49 4.50 -7.26
C TRP A 18 3.04 4.85 -7.51
N VAL A 19 2.17 3.85 -7.52
CA VAL A 19 0.75 4.00 -7.79
C VAL A 19 -0.07 3.56 -6.59
N PHE A 20 -1.08 4.36 -6.26
CA PHE A 20 -2.07 4.04 -5.25
C PHE A 20 -2.97 2.90 -5.73
N VAL A 21 -3.06 1.82 -4.95
CA VAL A 21 -3.88 0.64 -5.28
C VAL A 21 -5.05 0.43 -4.31
N GLY A 22 -5.17 1.26 -3.27
CA GLY A 22 -6.31 1.25 -2.36
C GLY A 22 -6.01 1.85 -0.99
N GLU A 23 -7.07 2.17 -0.25
CA GLU A 23 -7.00 2.63 1.13
C GLU A 23 -7.67 1.61 2.04
N PHE A 24 -6.98 1.19 3.09
CA PHE A 24 -7.42 0.11 3.97
C PHE A 24 -7.11 0.43 5.42
N PRO A 25 -7.84 -0.15 6.39
CA PRO A 25 -7.38 -0.19 7.78
C PRO A 25 -5.97 -0.80 7.83
N ARG A 26 -5.08 -0.23 8.65
CA ARG A 26 -3.66 -0.61 8.66
C ARG A 26 -3.43 -2.12 8.75
N ILE A 27 -4.16 -2.83 9.61
CA ILE A 27 -4.01 -4.27 9.78
C ILE A 27 -4.28 -5.06 8.49
N VAL A 28 -5.25 -4.60 7.68
CA VAL A 28 -5.56 -5.19 6.37
C VAL A 28 -4.46 -4.83 5.37
N ALA A 29 -4.02 -3.57 5.36
CA ALA A 29 -2.93 -3.13 4.49
C ALA A 29 -1.64 -3.92 4.72
N GLU A 30 -1.24 -4.16 5.98
CA GLU A 30 -0.05 -4.97 6.31
C GLU A 30 -0.23 -6.44 5.89
N SER A 31 -1.46 -6.97 5.97
CA SER A 31 -1.78 -8.31 5.43
C SER A 31 -1.59 -8.37 3.91
N PHE A 32 -2.02 -7.34 3.19
CA PHE A 32 -1.78 -7.24 1.74
C PHE A 32 -0.31 -7.05 1.40
N ARG A 33 0.45 -6.28 2.18
CA ARG A 33 1.91 -6.18 1.97
C ARG A 33 2.58 -7.54 2.05
N ARG A 34 2.16 -8.37 3.00
CA ARG A 34 2.67 -9.74 3.14
C ARG A 34 2.34 -10.57 1.91
N LEU A 35 1.08 -10.57 1.46
CA LEU A 35 0.65 -11.27 0.25
C LEU A 35 1.45 -10.84 -0.98
N LEU A 36 1.61 -9.53 -1.19
CA LEU A 36 2.38 -8.97 -2.29
C LEU A 36 3.86 -9.36 -2.22
N ALA A 37 4.45 -9.33 -1.01
CA ALA A 37 5.85 -9.69 -0.80
C ALA A 37 6.13 -11.17 -1.07
N GLU A 38 5.18 -12.07 -0.77
CA GLU A 38 5.28 -13.50 -1.08
C GLU A 38 5.40 -13.75 -2.59
N ASP A 39 4.89 -12.83 -3.42
CA ASP A 39 4.95 -12.88 -4.89
C ASP A 39 6.01 -11.93 -5.49
N GLY A 40 6.91 -11.39 -4.67
CA GLY A 40 7.99 -10.49 -5.09
C GLY A 40 7.55 -9.06 -5.44
N VAL A 41 6.31 -8.68 -5.12
CA VAL A 41 5.79 -7.33 -5.31
C VAL A 41 6.08 -6.47 -4.09
N VAL A 42 7.02 -5.53 -4.24
CA VAL A 42 7.31 -4.52 -3.21
C VAL A 42 6.13 -3.57 -3.04
N SER A 43 5.86 -3.18 -1.80
CA SER A 43 4.78 -2.25 -1.44
C SER A 43 5.16 -1.35 -0.26
N VAL A 44 4.58 -0.15 -0.24
CA VAL A 44 4.72 0.84 0.84
C VAL A 44 3.36 1.35 1.28
N LEU A 45 3.26 1.80 2.54
CA LEU A 45 2.03 2.42 3.05
C LEU A 45 2.22 3.92 3.19
N ARG A 46 1.13 4.67 3.04
CA ARG A 46 1.03 6.08 3.35
C ARG A 46 0.07 6.29 4.51
N THR A 47 0.61 6.74 5.64
CA THR A 47 -0.18 7.31 6.75
C THR A 47 -0.40 8.81 6.51
N PRO A 48 -1.28 9.48 7.27
CA PRO A 48 -1.41 10.94 7.20
C PRO A 48 -0.07 11.67 7.45
N PHE A 49 0.80 11.08 8.26
CA PHE A 49 2.03 11.74 8.74
C PHE A 49 3.26 11.38 7.89
N GLN A 50 3.37 10.14 7.42
CA GLN A 50 4.60 9.63 6.81
C GLN A 50 4.40 8.42 5.89
N TRP A 51 5.44 8.14 5.09
CA TRP A 51 5.60 6.91 4.32
C TRP A 51 6.15 5.80 5.21
N VAL A 52 5.58 4.59 5.11
CA VAL A 52 6.03 3.39 5.81
C VAL A 52 6.63 2.45 4.76
N ILE A 53 7.95 2.51 4.65
CA ILE A 53 8.73 1.78 3.63
C ILE A 53 9.12 0.39 4.14
N TYR A 54 9.47 0.29 5.41
CA TYR A 54 9.70 -0.97 6.12
C TYR A 54 8.58 -1.14 7.13
N SER A 55 8.11 -2.37 7.37
CA SER A 55 7.22 -2.63 8.51
C SER A 55 8.12 -2.78 9.74
N PRO A 56 8.29 -1.75 10.58
CA PRO A 56 9.20 -1.86 11.71
C PRO A 56 8.50 -2.76 12.73
N VAL A 57 9.11 -3.89 13.08
CA VAL A 57 8.60 -4.79 14.15
C VAL A 57 8.27 -4.00 15.43
N ILE A 58 8.99 -2.90 15.68
CA ILE A 58 8.83 -1.99 16.82
C ILE A 58 7.52 -1.16 16.78
N GLU A 59 6.96 -0.81 15.61
CA GLU A 59 5.75 0.03 15.53
C GLU A 59 4.49 -0.70 16.02
N ILE A 60 4.49 -2.04 15.98
CA ILE A 60 3.40 -2.84 16.55
C ILE A 60 3.44 -2.77 18.08
N GLU A 61 4.63 -2.71 18.68
CA GLU A 61 4.81 -2.68 20.14
C GLU A 61 4.64 -1.28 20.75
N THR A 62 4.81 -0.21 19.97
CA THR A 62 4.74 1.20 20.46
C THR A 62 3.48 1.97 20.07
N GLY A 63 2.49 1.31 19.46
CA GLY A 63 1.20 1.94 19.14
C GLY A 63 1.24 2.83 17.89
N GLY A 64 1.86 2.35 16.81
CA GLY A 64 1.84 3.03 15.51
C GLY A 64 0.40 3.30 15.01
N TYR A 65 0.24 4.31 14.15
CA TYR A 65 -1.07 4.73 13.63
C TYR A 65 -1.88 3.54 13.08
N GLN A 66 -3.07 3.27 13.62
CA GLN A 66 -3.93 2.13 13.27
C GLN A 66 -5.13 2.49 12.36
N GLY A 67 -5.22 3.74 11.90
CA GLY A 67 -6.32 4.17 11.03
C GLY A 67 -6.17 3.71 9.58
N SER A 68 -6.93 4.35 8.69
CA SER A 68 -6.85 4.08 7.25
C SER A 68 -5.53 4.57 6.66
N VAL A 69 -4.90 3.72 5.86
CA VAL A 69 -3.62 3.98 5.19
C VAL A 69 -3.75 3.67 3.70
N GLY A 70 -3.06 4.45 2.88
CA GLY A 70 -2.97 4.17 1.44
C GLY A 70 -1.91 3.11 1.16
N LEU A 71 -2.22 2.11 0.33
CA LEU A 71 -1.29 1.12 -0.18
C LEU A 71 -0.78 1.56 -1.55
N TYR A 72 0.53 1.53 -1.72
CA TYR A 72 1.21 1.89 -2.97
C TYR A 72 2.17 0.79 -3.42
N VAL A 73 2.25 0.61 -4.73
CA VAL A 73 3.21 -0.32 -5.39
C VAL A 73 3.99 0.41 -6.48
N PRO A 74 5.17 -0.08 -6.89
CA PRO A 74 5.88 0.48 -8.04
C PRO A 74 4.98 0.44 -9.27
N LYS A 75 4.95 1.54 -10.04
CA LYS A 75 4.12 1.65 -11.25
C LYS A 75 4.36 0.50 -12.24
N VAL A 76 5.59 0.02 -12.31
CA VAL A 76 5.99 -1.11 -13.17
C VAL A 76 5.41 -2.46 -12.74
N LEU A 77 4.91 -2.58 -11.51
CA LEU A 77 4.29 -3.80 -10.96
C LEU A 77 2.77 -3.67 -10.74
N GLU A 78 2.16 -2.54 -11.14
CA GLU A 78 0.74 -2.23 -10.90
C GLU A 78 -0.19 -3.37 -11.30
N ALA A 79 -0.08 -3.85 -12.54
CA ALA A 79 -0.96 -4.90 -13.06
C ALA A 79 -0.85 -6.20 -12.25
N ARG A 80 0.37 -6.60 -11.86
CA ARG A 80 0.57 -7.80 -11.04
C ARG A 80 0.02 -7.61 -9.63
N ALA A 81 0.21 -6.44 -9.04
CA ALA A 81 -0.33 -6.13 -7.72
C ALA A 81 -1.86 -6.21 -7.71
N LEU A 82 -2.54 -5.60 -8.70
CA LEU A 82 -4.00 -5.63 -8.78
C LEU A 82 -4.53 -7.06 -8.92
N GLN A 83 -3.91 -7.89 -9.75
CA GLN A 83 -4.27 -9.31 -9.88
C GLN A 83 -4.20 -10.05 -8.53
N LEU A 84 -3.13 -9.84 -7.76
CA LEU A 84 -2.97 -10.48 -6.45
C LEU A 84 -3.98 -9.97 -5.41
N LEU A 85 -4.35 -8.69 -5.47
CA LEU A 85 -5.28 -8.07 -4.52
C LEU A 85 -6.75 -8.41 -4.79
N GLU A 86 -7.13 -8.60 -6.05
CA GLU A 86 -8.47 -9.06 -6.44
C GLU A 86 -8.68 -10.55 -6.14
N GLY A 87 -7.58 -11.30 -5.95
CA GLY A 87 -7.56 -12.75 -5.78
C GLY A 87 -7.55 -13.48 -7.13
N ASP A 88 -6.94 -14.66 -7.18
CA ASP A 88 -7.13 -15.57 -8.32
C ASP A 88 -8.63 -15.94 -8.36
N GLY A 89 -9.36 -15.41 -9.34
CA GLY A 89 -10.75 -15.79 -9.62
C GLY A 89 -10.92 -17.26 -10.00
#